data_AF-A0AAD8A2Q8-F1
#
_entry.id   AF-A0AAD8A2Q8-F1
#
_cell.length_a   1.000
_cell.length_b   1.000
_cell.length_c   1.000
_cell.angle_alpha   90.00
_cell.angle_beta   90.00
_cell.angle_gamma   90.00
#
_symmetry.space_group_name_H-M   'P 1'
#
loop_
_entity.id
_entity.type
_entity.pdbx_description
1 polymer ?
#
loop_
_entity_poly.entity_id
_entity_poly.type
_entity_poly.pdbx_seq_one_letter_code
_entity_poly.pdbx_strand_id
1 'polypeptide(L)'
;MPESRYQIQHQLSGEASAFTSEGPVETESVSYPESENFKKKEARNKDDVKTKKKRKLESKKMKFLEESAETETENEHLEKKEARKKDLKRKEEMKRKNEEMKLNKLISSAAEAGVPLYTKLTDDDPKLSKLMLIAKSKTKKVKRSHIVLESKRLIKDAIKAGYIPEQVFFSRVKDAADLNLPDITQLYKVSYKVIGLWSDVTTSPGVIGFLRTPEVDMKQPAEDALPLTIICDNIRDPGNLGTIIRGAAGVGCQKIILTKGCADLWQPKVLRSGAGAHFRTPIATDVEWTDIESHVNCSASIFLADSNMHSLPPTELQQIVPVIPYFSTDYFNCAPIILVIGGETEGLSAESYQFASERLGVRLNIPLSNDVDSLNSGTALSIISFEIRRQFLVKKSGESSELQE
;
A
#
# COMPACT_ATOMS: atom_id res chain seq x y z
N MET A 1 -4.98 43.71 -21.47
CA MET A 1 -4.57 42.92 -20.29
C MET A 1 -4.76 41.46 -20.67
N PRO A 2 -3.68 40.76 -21.05
CA PRO A 2 -3.14 39.78 -20.10
C PRO A 2 -1.62 39.51 -20.19
N GLU A 3 -1.18 38.82 -19.15
CA GLU A 3 -0.19 37.73 -19.10
C GLU A 3 1.33 37.93 -19.25
N SER A 4 1.95 37.39 -18.22
CA SER A 4 3.34 37.14 -17.89
C SER A 4 4.02 36.06 -18.74
N ARG A 5 5.29 36.27 -19.08
CA ARG A 5 6.37 35.26 -19.08
C ARG A 5 7.70 35.97 -19.32
N TYR A 6 8.63 35.87 -18.38
CA TYR A 6 10.02 36.29 -18.57
C TYR A 6 10.94 35.06 -18.58
N GLN A 7 11.89 35.12 -19.51
CA GLN A 7 12.75 34.07 -20.01
C GLN A 7 14.19 34.18 -19.45
N ILE A 8 14.82 33.00 -19.31
CA ILE A 8 16.21 32.64 -19.70
C ILE A 8 17.36 33.00 -18.72
N GLN A 9 17.98 31.96 -18.11
CA GLN A 9 19.34 31.35 -18.35
C GLN A 9 20.52 32.31 -18.08
N HIS A 10 21.69 31.91 -17.57
CA HIS A 10 22.33 30.65 -17.18
C HIS A 10 23.53 31.04 -16.27
N GLN A 11 24.06 30.08 -15.50
CA GLN A 11 25.48 29.84 -15.13
C GLN A 11 26.47 31.02 -15.02
N LEU A 12 27.48 31.06 -14.15
CA LEU A 12 28.18 30.20 -13.19
C LEU A 12 29.12 31.22 -12.52
N SER A 13 29.33 31.20 -11.20
CA SER A 13 30.53 30.69 -10.52
C SER A 13 31.03 31.77 -9.59
N GLY A 14 31.39 31.36 -8.37
CA GLY A 14 32.39 31.94 -7.47
C GLY A 14 32.46 33.45 -7.31
N GLU A 15 32.36 33.92 -6.07
CA GLU A 15 33.48 34.56 -5.38
C GLU A 15 33.09 35.02 -3.98
N ALA A 16 34.11 35.06 -3.13
CA ALA A 16 34.37 36.06 -2.08
C ALA A 16 34.91 35.32 -0.86
N SER A 17 36.24 35.26 -0.70
CA SER A 17 37.09 36.37 -0.25
C SER A 17 36.77 36.74 1.21
N ALA A 18 37.79 37.00 2.01
CA ALA A 18 38.23 38.38 2.06
C ALA A 18 39.43 38.59 2.99
N PHE A 19 40.01 39.76 2.74
CA PHE A 19 40.90 40.60 3.54
C PHE A 19 42.39 40.48 3.21
N THR A 20 42.89 41.20 2.18
CA THR A 20 43.20 42.66 2.11
C THR A 20 44.37 43.04 3.03
N SER A 21 45.35 43.86 2.68
CA SER A 21 45.42 44.97 1.72
C SER A 21 46.89 45.39 1.53
N GLU A 22 47.23 45.76 0.29
CA GLU A 22 47.89 47.03 -0.16
C GLU A 22 49.07 47.57 0.67
N GLY A 23 50.24 47.91 0.14
CA GLY A 23 50.67 48.45 -1.17
C GLY A 23 51.79 49.49 -0.87
N PRO A 24 52.23 50.34 -1.81
CA PRO A 24 52.80 50.11 -3.14
C PRO A 24 54.25 50.73 -3.21
N VAL A 25 55.06 50.73 -4.29
CA VAL A 25 55.02 51.58 -5.50
C VAL A 25 56.38 51.41 -6.24
N GLU A 26 56.33 51.15 -7.56
CA GLU A 26 57.15 51.64 -8.72
C GLU A 26 58.72 51.69 -8.68
N THR A 27 59.52 51.64 -9.76
CA THR A 27 59.35 51.77 -11.22
C THR A 27 60.61 51.25 -11.97
N GLU A 28 60.38 50.74 -13.18
CA GLU A 28 61.13 50.88 -14.45
C GLU A 28 62.68 50.83 -14.56
N SER A 29 63.14 49.74 -15.19
CA SER A 29 63.96 49.62 -16.43
C SER A 29 65.18 50.53 -16.75
N VAL A 30 66.26 49.87 -17.22
CA VAL A 30 67.00 50.07 -18.51
C VAL A 30 68.55 49.98 -18.40
N SER A 31 69.11 49.09 -19.24
CA SER A 31 70.42 49.02 -19.94
C SER A 31 71.81 49.03 -19.24
N TYR A 32 72.60 48.01 -19.64
CA TYR A 32 74.06 47.88 -19.92
C TYR A 32 74.84 49.17 -20.30
N PRO A 33 76.20 49.24 -20.19
CA PRO A 33 77.15 48.22 -20.70
C PRO A 33 78.52 48.02 -19.97
N GLU A 34 79.28 47.02 -20.46
CA GLU A 34 80.76 46.91 -20.62
C GLU A 34 81.70 47.20 -19.43
N SER A 35 82.92 46.68 -19.31
CA SER A 35 83.69 45.55 -19.82
C SER A 35 85.01 45.55 -19.01
N GLU A 36 85.68 44.41 -18.96
CA GLU A 36 87.13 44.26 -18.77
C GLU A 36 87.84 44.49 -17.42
N ASN A 37 88.47 43.38 -17.00
CA ASN A 37 89.88 43.23 -16.63
C ASN A 37 90.40 43.82 -15.31
N PHE A 38 91.31 43.18 -14.59
CA PHE A 38 91.80 41.81 -14.48
C PHE A 38 92.87 41.88 -13.36
N LYS A 39 93.09 40.74 -12.69
CA LYS A 39 94.34 40.34 -12.00
C LYS A 39 94.78 41.12 -10.75
N LYS A 40 94.64 40.42 -9.62
CA LYS A 40 95.70 39.67 -8.91
C LYS A 40 94.96 38.72 -7.95
N LYS A 41 95.30 37.46 -7.72
CA LYS A 41 96.44 36.63 -8.08
C LYS A 41 96.03 35.20 -7.70
N GLU A 42 96.24 34.25 -8.62
CA GLU A 42 96.24 32.82 -8.36
C GLU A 42 97.30 32.44 -7.32
N ALA A 43 96.96 31.51 -6.41
CA ALA A 43 97.78 30.37 -5.95
C ALA A 43 97.24 29.79 -4.63
N ARG A 44 96.05 29.16 -4.65
CA ARG A 44 95.54 28.27 -3.58
C ARG A 44 94.24 27.59 -4.04
N ASN A 45 94.28 26.70 -5.05
CA ASN A 45 93.06 25.97 -5.43
C ASN A 45 93.26 24.69 -6.27
N LYS A 46 94.17 23.79 -5.88
CA LYS A 46 94.27 22.46 -6.52
C LYS A 46 94.10 21.25 -5.59
N ASP A 47 94.23 21.41 -4.27
CA ASP A 47 93.99 20.33 -3.30
C ASP A 47 92.56 20.28 -2.72
N ASP A 48 91.78 21.36 -2.84
CA ASP A 48 90.39 21.41 -2.31
C ASP A 48 89.34 20.76 -3.22
N VAL A 49 89.66 20.55 -4.50
CA VAL A 49 88.71 20.06 -5.51
C VAL A 49 88.62 18.53 -5.55
N LYS A 50 89.71 17.80 -5.25
CA LYS A 50 89.69 16.32 -5.21
C LYS A 50 88.99 15.78 -3.96
N THR A 51 89.16 16.44 -2.82
CA THR A 51 88.58 16.03 -1.52
C THR A 51 87.08 16.31 -1.43
N LYS A 52 86.59 17.41 -2.04
CA LYS A 52 85.15 17.70 -2.18
C LYS A 52 84.43 16.76 -3.15
N LYS A 53 85.08 16.31 -4.24
CA LYS A 53 84.46 15.39 -5.22
C LYS A 53 84.26 13.97 -4.65
N LYS A 54 85.19 13.47 -3.83
CA LYS A 54 85.12 12.14 -3.22
C LYS A 54 84.02 12.06 -2.13
N ARG A 55 83.95 13.06 -1.25
CA ARG A 55 82.88 13.18 -0.22
C ARG A 55 81.48 13.33 -0.82
N LYS A 56 81.34 14.04 -1.95
CA LYS A 56 80.04 14.23 -2.64
C LYS A 56 79.57 12.96 -3.38
N LEU A 57 80.47 12.06 -3.75
CA LEU A 57 80.14 10.77 -4.35
C LEU A 57 79.77 9.73 -3.29
N GLU A 58 80.47 9.71 -2.15
CA GLU A 58 80.14 8.86 -1.00
C GLU A 58 78.79 9.26 -0.37
N SER A 59 78.49 10.55 -0.22
CA SER A 59 77.17 10.98 0.30
C SER A 59 76.03 10.67 -0.67
N LYS A 60 76.29 10.66 -1.99
CA LYS A 60 75.30 10.25 -3.00
C LYS A 60 75.07 8.73 -2.98
N LYS A 61 76.12 7.93 -2.78
CA LYS A 61 75.98 6.47 -2.62
C LYS A 61 75.21 6.10 -1.35
N MET A 62 75.49 6.76 -0.22
CA MET A 62 74.76 6.52 1.03
C MET A 62 73.28 6.91 0.94
N LYS A 63 72.96 8.06 0.34
CA LYS A 63 71.55 8.45 0.08
C LYS A 63 70.81 7.46 -0.82
N PHE A 64 71.47 6.92 -1.83
CA PHE A 64 70.86 5.94 -2.73
C PHE A 64 70.61 4.59 -2.04
N LEU A 65 71.49 4.19 -1.12
CA LEU A 65 71.32 2.99 -0.28
C LEU A 65 70.21 3.16 0.76
N GLU A 66 70.07 4.35 1.37
CA GLU A 66 68.95 4.67 2.27
C GLU A 66 67.61 4.70 1.52
N GLU A 67 67.51 5.37 0.38
CA GLU A 67 66.28 5.39 -0.45
C GLU A 67 65.88 3.98 -0.93
N SER A 68 66.85 3.12 -1.23
CA SER A 68 66.59 1.72 -1.62
C SER A 68 66.09 0.86 -0.45
N ALA A 69 66.60 1.08 0.76
CA ALA A 69 66.14 0.37 1.96
C ALA A 69 64.75 0.85 2.45
N GLU A 70 64.46 2.15 2.30
CA GLU A 70 63.13 2.72 2.59
C GLU A 70 62.07 2.21 1.60
N THR A 71 62.42 2.08 0.31
CA THR A 71 61.49 1.53 -0.70
C THR A 71 61.25 0.02 -0.55
N GLU A 72 62.24 -0.76 -0.14
CA GLU A 72 62.06 -2.18 0.19
C GLU A 72 61.16 -2.39 1.41
N THR A 73 61.33 -1.59 2.46
CA THR A 73 60.50 -1.66 3.67
C THR A 73 59.06 -1.19 3.44
N GLU A 74 58.85 -0.18 2.59
CA GLU A 74 57.52 0.25 2.16
C GLU A 74 56.80 -0.81 1.30
N ASN A 75 57.52 -1.48 0.39
CA ASN A 75 56.96 -2.56 -0.43
C ASN A 75 56.54 -3.76 0.42
N GLU A 76 57.36 -4.19 1.39
CA GLU A 76 56.96 -5.26 2.33
C GLU A 76 55.72 -4.88 3.14
N HIS A 77 55.59 -3.61 3.52
CA HIS A 77 54.43 -3.13 4.27
C HIS A 77 53.15 -3.11 3.41
N LEU A 78 53.27 -2.78 2.12
CA LEU A 78 52.20 -2.85 1.14
C LEU A 78 51.75 -4.31 0.91
N GLU A 79 52.69 -5.23 0.71
CA GLU A 79 52.40 -6.65 0.51
C GLU A 79 51.68 -7.27 1.72
N LYS A 80 52.14 -6.96 2.94
CA LYS A 80 51.48 -7.41 4.18
C LYS A 80 50.06 -6.83 4.32
N LYS A 81 49.82 -5.59 3.89
CA LYS A 81 48.47 -4.98 3.84
C LYS A 81 47.57 -5.64 2.79
N GLU A 82 48.08 -5.95 1.61
CA GLU A 82 47.33 -6.64 0.56
C GLU A 82 46.98 -8.08 0.94
N ALA A 83 47.92 -8.81 1.55
CA ALA A 83 47.69 -10.15 2.08
C ALA A 83 46.58 -10.15 3.13
N ARG A 84 46.60 -9.18 4.07
CA ARG A 84 45.56 -9.03 5.10
C ARG A 84 44.18 -8.69 4.51
N LYS A 85 44.12 -7.87 3.45
CA LYS A 85 42.87 -7.58 2.71
C LYS A 85 42.33 -8.82 1.98
N LYS A 86 43.19 -9.62 1.34
CA LYS A 86 42.80 -10.87 0.68
C LYS A 86 42.25 -11.89 1.68
N ASP A 87 42.88 -12.01 2.85
CA ASP A 87 42.45 -12.93 3.90
C ASP A 87 41.09 -12.53 4.51
N LEU A 88 40.86 -11.22 4.69
CA LEU A 88 39.56 -10.69 5.12
C LEU A 88 38.44 -11.01 4.11
N LYS A 89 38.70 -10.77 2.81
CA LYS A 89 37.75 -11.10 1.74
C LYS A 89 37.44 -12.60 1.68
N ARG A 90 38.45 -13.47 1.83
CA ARG A 90 38.26 -14.92 1.90
C ARG A 90 37.40 -15.35 3.09
N LYS A 91 37.60 -14.75 4.26
CA LYS A 91 36.79 -15.01 5.46
C LYS A 91 35.33 -14.57 5.27
N GLU A 92 35.09 -13.41 4.65
CA GLU A 92 33.74 -12.95 4.33
C GLU A 92 33.05 -13.84 3.29
N GLU A 93 33.77 -14.27 2.26
CA GLU A 93 33.24 -15.18 1.22
C GLU A 93 32.92 -16.56 1.79
N MET A 94 33.78 -17.09 2.66
CA MET A 94 33.56 -18.36 3.36
C MET A 94 32.38 -18.27 4.34
N LYS A 95 32.22 -17.13 5.02
CA LYS A 95 31.05 -16.86 5.87
C LYS A 95 29.76 -16.82 5.06
N ARG A 96 29.75 -16.13 3.91
CA ARG A 96 28.62 -16.12 2.97
C ARG A 96 28.27 -17.51 2.46
N LYS A 97 29.27 -18.28 2.00
CA LYS A 97 29.05 -19.67 1.54
C LYS A 97 28.51 -20.58 2.64
N ASN A 98 28.97 -20.42 3.88
CA ASN A 98 28.45 -21.17 5.02
C ASN A 98 27.01 -20.77 5.39
N GLU A 99 26.68 -19.48 5.32
CA GLU A 99 25.31 -18.98 5.53
C GLU A 99 24.37 -19.48 4.42
N GLU A 100 24.82 -19.46 3.17
CA GLU A 100 24.09 -19.96 1.99
C GLU A 100 23.89 -21.48 2.05
N MET A 101 24.92 -22.24 2.45
CA MET A 101 24.81 -23.69 2.64
C MET A 101 23.89 -24.05 3.82
N LYS A 102 23.90 -23.26 4.90
CA LYS A 102 22.92 -23.39 6.00
C LYS A 102 21.50 -23.08 5.53
N LEU A 103 21.33 -22.03 4.75
CA LEU A 103 20.04 -21.62 4.21
C LEU A 103 19.48 -22.70 3.28
N ASN A 104 20.29 -23.26 2.38
CA ASN A 104 19.89 -24.34 1.49
C ASN A 104 19.51 -25.62 2.24
N LYS A 105 20.22 -25.94 3.34
CA LYS A 105 19.89 -27.08 4.20
C LYS A 105 18.59 -26.87 5.00
N LEU A 106 18.32 -25.63 5.41
CA LEU A 106 17.05 -25.24 6.03
C LEU A 106 15.90 -25.28 5.02
N ILE A 107 16.12 -24.83 3.78
CA ILE A 107 15.15 -24.88 2.69
C ILE A 107 14.78 -26.34 2.38
N SER A 108 15.75 -27.25 2.27
CA SER A 108 15.45 -28.67 2.00
C SER A 108 14.66 -29.32 3.14
N SER A 109 15.04 -29.04 4.40
CA SER A 109 14.34 -29.57 5.58
C SER A 109 12.94 -28.97 5.77
N ALA A 110 12.73 -27.69 5.42
CA ALA A 110 11.43 -27.03 5.49
C ALA A 110 10.48 -27.54 4.40
N ALA A 111 11.00 -27.78 3.18
CA ALA A 111 10.25 -28.38 2.09
C ALA A 111 9.78 -29.81 2.41
N GLU A 112 10.63 -30.63 3.05
CA GLU A 112 10.28 -31.99 3.48
C GLU A 112 9.23 -32.03 4.61
N ALA A 113 9.18 -30.99 5.45
CA ALA A 113 8.26 -30.89 6.59
C ALA A 113 6.94 -30.15 6.28
N GLY A 114 6.75 -29.66 5.04
CA GLY A 114 5.60 -28.84 4.67
C GLY A 114 5.54 -27.49 5.41
N VAL A 115 6.69 -27.00 5.89
CA VAL A 115 6.80 -25.73 6.62
C VAL A 115 7.23 -24.65 5.64
N PRO A 116 6.47 -23.56 5.48
CA PRO A 116 6.82 -22.54 4.50
C PRO A 116 8.06 -21.77 4.95
N LEU A 117 8.93 -21.38 4.00
CA LEU A 117 10.14 -20.62 4.28
C LEU A 117 9.78 -19.24 4.84
N TYR A 118 10.35 -18.84 5.98
CA TYR A 118 10.05 -17.56 6.62
C TYR A 118 11.29 -16.87 7.20
N THR A 119 11.19 -15.56 7.36
CA THR A 119 12.19 -14.74 8.07
C THR A 119 11.71 -14.47 9.49
N LYS A 120 12.51 -14.81 10.50
CA LYS A 120 12.20 -14.46 11.90
C LYS A 120 12.66 -13.03 12.20
N LEU A 121 11.74 -12.19 12.68
CA LEU A 121 12.03 -10.82 13.08
C LEU A 121 12.13 -10.72 14.61
N THR A 122 12.90 -9.73 15.08
CA THR A 122 12.93 -9.34 16.49
C THR A 122 11.72 -8.49 16.84
N ASP A 123 11.37 -8.40 18.12
CA ASP A 123 10.18 -7.66 18.55
C ASP A 123 10.27 -6.14 18.27
N ASP A 124 11.50 -5.60 18.21
CA ASP A 124 11.77 -4.18 17.89
C ASP A 124 11.89 -3.90 16.38
N ASP A 125 11.68 -4.90 15.51
CA ASP A 125 11.81 -4.69 14.07
C ASP A 125 10.72 -3.73 13.55
N PRO A 126 11.09 -2.64 12.85
CA PRO A 126 10.15 -1.61 12.43
C PRO A 126 9.28 -2.02 11.24
N LYS A 127 9.50 -3.20 10.63
CA LYS A 127 8.80 -3.58 9.40
C LYS A 127 7.29 -3.69 9.58
N LEU A 128 6.83 -4.38 10.62
CA LEU A 128 5.40 -4.53 10.88
C LEU A 128 4.76 -3.18 11.26
N SER A 129 5.41 -2.41 12.15
CA SER A 129 4.91 -1.10 12.57
C SER A 129 4.82 -0.11 11.41
N LYS A 130 5.82 -0.08 10.52
CA LYS A 130 5.80 0.76 9.32
C LYS A 130 4.64 0.43 8.39
N LEU A 131 4.39 -0.86 8.12
CA LEU A 131 3.28 -1.29 7.27
C LEU A 131 1.92 -1.01 7.91
N MET A 132 1.79 -1.23 9.21
CA MET A 132 0.57 -0.89 9.95
C MET A 132 0.29 0.62 9.91
N LEU A 133 1.31 1.47 10.05
CA LEU A 133 1.16 2.93 9.94
C LEU A 133 0.71 3.38 8.55
N ILE A 134 1.23 2.73 7.49
CA ILE A 134 0.80 2.99 6.12
C ILE A 134 -0.68 2.61 5.95
N ALA A 135 -1.07 1.43 6.39
CA ALA A 135 -2.44 0.95 6.22
C ALA A 135 -3.47 1.66 7.12
N LYS A 136 -3.08 2.08 8.33
CA LYS A 136 -3.93 2.86 9.26
C LYS A 136 -3.89 4.37 8.97
N SER A 137 -3.16 4.82 7.96
CA SER A 137 -3.04 6.24 7.62
C SER A 137 -4.39 6.88 7.28
N LYS A 138 -4.62 8.11 7.76
CA LYS A 138 -5.84 8.89 7.48
C LYS A 138 -5.84 9.52 6.08
N THR A 139 -4.68 9.64 5.43
CA THR A 139 -4.59 10.26 4.10
C THR A 139 -5.08 9.28 3.04
N LYS A 140 -6.21 9.61 2.37
CA LYS A 140 -6.86 8.74 1.36
C LYS A 140 -5.89 8.13 0.32
N LYS A 141 -4.86 8.89 -0.12
CA LYS A 141 -3.87 8.42 -1.10
C LYS A 141 -2.92 7.34 -0.57
N VAL A 142 -2.56 7.38 0.71
CA VAL A 142 -1.66 6.40 1.36
C VAL A 142 -2.46 5.18 1.82
N LYS A 143 -3.67 5.42 2.34
CA LYS A 143 -4.66 4.42 2.77
C LYS A 143 -5.03 3.43 1.66
N ARG A 144 -4.97 3.88 0.40
CA ARG A 144 -5.29 3.05 -0.78
C ARG A 144 -4.16 2.16 -1.29
N SER A 145 -2.96 2.18 -0.69
CA SER A 145 -1.89 1.30 -1.18
C SER A 145 -2.04 -0.15 -0.70
N HIS A 146 -2.40 -0.35 0.56
CA HIS A 146 -2.48 -1.69 1.18
C HIS A 146 -3.64 -1.78 2.17
N ILE A 147 -4.22 -2.97 2.24
CA ILE A 147 -5.23 -3.36 3.23
C ILE A 147 -4.68 -4.39 4.20
N VAL A 148 -5.21 -4.41 5.42
CA VAL A 148 -4.77 -5.29 6.51
C VAL A 148 -5.78 -6.41 6.70
N LEU A 149 -5.30 -7.65 6.63
CA LEU A 149 -6.10 -8.86 6.84
C LEU A 149 -5.72 -9.52 8.17
N GLU A 150 -6.45 -9.22 9.24
CA GLU A 150 -6.13 -9.66 10.61
C GLU A 150 -6.59 -11.10 10.95
N SER A 151 -6.98 -11.93 9.98
CA SER A 151 -7.41 -13.30 10.27
C SER A 151 -7.04 -14.30 9.17
N LYS A 152 -6.81 -15.55 9.59
CA LYS A 152 -6.56 -16.66 8.66
C LYS A 152 -7.67 -16.81 7.63
N ARG A 153 -8.93 -16.70 8.07
CA ARG A 153 -10.09 -16.85 7.20
C ARG A 153 -10.11 -15.77 6.12
N LEU A 154 -9.90 -14.51 6.50
CA LEU A 154 -9.92 -13.39 5.57
C LEU A 154 -8.78 -13.48 4.55
N ILE A 155 -7.59 -13.91 4.97
CA ILE A 155 -6.47 -14.20 4.07
C ILE A 155 -6.83 -15.31 3.09
N LYS A 156 -7.41 -16.41 3.56
CA LYS A 156 -7.87 -17.51 2.70
C LYS A 156 -8.95 -17.07 1.72
N ASP A 157 -9.90 -16.25 2.15
CA ASP A 157 -10.96 -15.72 1.30
C ASP A 157 -10.40 -14.80 0.20
N ALA A 158 -9.39 -13.98 0.52
CA ALA A 158 -8.68 -13.17 -0.47
C ALA A 158 -7.96 -14.05 -1.51
N ILE A 159 -7.23 -15.08 -1.06
CA ILE A 159 -6.52 -16.02 -1.96
C ILE A 159 -7.49 -16.75 -2.87
N LYS A 160 -8.61 -17.24 -2.34
CA LYS A 160 -9.67 -17.89 -3.13
C LYS A 160 -10.27 -16.97 -4.19
N ALA A 161 -10.30 -15.66 -3.93
CA ALA A 161 -10.77 -14.66 -4.87
C ALA A 161 -9.70 -14.22 -5.88
N GLY A 162 -8.49 -14.80 -5.84
CA GLY A 162 -7.38 -14.49 -6.74
C GLY A 162 -6.43 -13.41 -6.23
N TYR A 163 -6.60 -12.93 -4.99
CA TYR A 163 -5.76 -11.88 -4.42
C TYR A 163 -4.67 -12.48 -3.53
N ILE A 164 -3.41 -12.22 -3.88
CA ILE A 164 -2.25 -12.79 -3.19
C ILE A 164 -1.67 -11.75 -2.23
N PRO A 165 -1.63 -12.01 -0.90
CA PRO A 165 -0.96 -11.12 0.04
C PRO A 165 0.52 -10.99 -0.30
N GLU A 166 1.06 -9.76 -0.24
CA GLU A 166 2.48 -9.53 -0.47
C GLU A 166 3.32 -9.98 0.73
N GLN A 167 2.81 -9.74 1.93
CA GLN A 167 3.50 -10.00 3.19
C GLN A 167 2.55 -10.56 4.23
N VAL A 168 2.96 -11.60 4.95
CA VAL A 168 2.19 -12.19 6.06
C VAL A 168 3.07 -12.30 7.29
N PHE A 169 2.61 -11.72 8.39
CA PHE A 169 3.21 -11.77 9.71
C PHE A 169 2.45 -12.79 10.56
N PHE A 170 3.17 -13.67 11.25
CA PHE A 170 2.55 -14.72 12.05
C PHE A 170 3.35 -15.04 13.31
N SER A 171 2.65 -15.53 14.33
CA SER A 171 3.25 -15.90 15.63
C SER A 171 3.64 -17.39 15.70
N ARG A 172 2.74 -18.27 15.24
CA ARG A 172 2.89 -19.73 15.26
C ARG A 172 3.12 -20.27 13.86
N VAL A 173 4.12 -21.13 13.68
CA VAL A 173 4.47 -21.70 12.36
C VAL A 173 3.31 -22.48 11.75
N LYS A 174 2.54 -23.21 12.59
CA LYS A 174 1.31 -23.91 12.16
C LYS A 174 0.31 -22.95 11.49
N ASP A 175 0.20 -21.73 12.00
CA ASP A 175 -0.75 -20.75 11.46
C ASP A 175 -0.40 -20.32 10.04
N ALA A 176 0.89 -20.22 9.72
CA ALA A 176 1.36 -19.92 8.37
C ALA A 176 1.22 -21.11 7.43
N ALA A 177 1.57 -22.32 7.90
CA ALA A 177 1.42 -23.55 7.12
C ALA A 177 -0.04 -23.79 6.71
N ASP A 178 -1.00 -23.56 7.62
CA ASP A 178 -2.43 -23.71 7.34
C ASP A 178 -2.95 -22.79 6.21
N LEU A 179 -2.25 -21.71 5.85
CA LEU A 179 -2.71 -20.72 4.89
C LEU A 179 -2.51 -21.14 3.44
N ASN A 180 -1.61 -22.11 3.16
CA ASN A 180 -1.21 -22.51 1.80
C ASN A 180 -0.89 -21.30 0.92
N LEU A 181 0.01 -20.44 1.40
CA LEU A 181 0.38 -19.21 0.70
C LEU A 181 1.27 -19.53 -0.51
N PRO A 182 1.11 -18.80 -1.64
CA PRO A 182 2.03 -18.90 -2.77
C PRO A 182 3.47 -18.53 -2.37
N ASP A 183 4.46 -19.12 -3.03
CA ASP A 183 5.89 -18.88 -2.74
C ASP A 183 6.33 -17.41 -2.91
N ILE A 184 5.56 -16.63 -3.69
CA ILE A 184 5.80 -15.20 -3.87
C ILE A 184 5.46 -14.35 -2.64
N THR A 185 4.67 -14.88 -1.70
CA THR A 185 4.28 -14.18 -0.47
C THR A 185 5.43 -14.21 0.55
N GLN A 186 5.85 -13.04 1.03
CA GLN A 186 6.89 -12.95 2.04
C GLN A 186 6.35 -13.28 3.43
N LEU A 187 7.01 -14.21 4.12
CA LEU A 187 6.59 -14.69 5.43
C LEU A 187 7.51 -14.18 6.54
N TYR A 188 6.92 -13.58 7.56
CA TYR A 188 7.63 -13.02 8.71
C TYR A 188 7.12 -13.59 10.03
N LYS A 189 7.99 -14.27 10.77
CA LYS A 189 7.68 -14.76 12.12
C LYS A 189 8.00 -13.68 13.15
N VAL A 190 7.00 -13.28 13.92
CA VAL A 190 7.10 -12.29 15.03
C VAL A 190 6.57 -12.91 16.33
N SER A 191 6.73 -12.24 17.47
CA SER A 191 6.07 -12.69 18.71
C SER A 191 4.56 -12.39 18.70
N TYR A 192 3.79 -13.17 19.46
CA TYR A 192 2.35 -12.92 19.62
C TYR A 192 2.09 -11.54 20.23
N LYS A 193 2.97 -11.08 21.13
CA LYS A 193 2.91 -9.75 21.74
C LYS A 193 2.93 -8.65 20.69
N VAL A 194 3.85 -8.71 19.73
CA VAL A 194 3.97 -7.70 18.66
C VAL A 194 2.70 -7.65 17.81
N ILE A 195 2.15 -8.80 17.43
CA ILE A 195 0.88 -8.86 16.69
C ILE A 195 -0.27 -8.28 17.53
N GLY A 196 -0.33 -8.64 18.81
CA GLY A 196 -1.35 -8.16 19.75
C GLY A 196 -1.37 -6.64 19.92
N LEU A 197 -0.21 -5.96 19.83
CA LEU A 197 -0.14 -4.49 19.88
C LEU A 197 -0.88 -3.80 18.74
N TRP A 198 -0.99 -4.46 17.59
CA TRP A 198 -1.52 -3.87 16.36
C TRP A 198 -2.95 -4.31 16.04
N SER A 199 -3.41 -5.38 16.69
CA SER A 199 -4.72 -5.99 16.47
C SER A 199 -5.83 -5.17 17.11
N ASP A 200 -6.92 -4.94 16.38
CA ASP A 200 -8.09 -4.23 16.92
C ASP A 200 -9.06 -5.14 17.71
N VAL A 201 -8.69 -6.40 17.97
CA VAL A 201 -9.51 -7.39 18.69
C VAL A 201 -8.83 -7.89 19.96
N THR A 202 -9.62 -8.23 20.98
CA THR A 202 -9.13 -8.68 22.29
C THR A 202 -8.31 -9.96 22.21
N THR A 203 -8.74 -10.91 21.37
CA THR A 203 -8.01 -12.15 21.11
C THR A 203 -7.49 -12.10 19.68
N SER A 204 -6.22 -11.75 19.53
CA SER A 204 -5.60 -11.67 18.21
C SER A 204 -5.53 -13.06 17.57
N PRO A 205 -5.88 -13.20 16.28
CA PRO A 205 -5.73 -14.46 15.55
C PRO A 205 -4.27 -14.90 15.35
N GLY A 206 -3.29 -14.05 15.73
CA GLY A 206 -1.88 -14.38 15.68
C GLY A 206 -1.28 -14.36 14.27
N VAL A 207 -2.01 -13.77 13.31
CA VAL A 207 -1.67 -13.63 11.89
C VAL A 207 -2.17 -12.28 11.37
N ILE A 208 -1.35 -11.59 10.57
CA ILE A 208 -1.69 -10.36 9.86
C ILE A 208 -1.15 -10.45 8.44
N GLY A 209 -2.02 -10.32 7.44
CA GLY A 209 -1.65 -10.21 6.04
C GLY A 209 -1.73 -8.78 5.53
N PHE A 210 -0.82 -8.40 4.64
CA PHE A 210 -0.87 -7.17 3.88
C PHE A 210 -1.11 -7.51 2.42
N LEU A 211 -2.19 -6.95 1.88
CA LEU A 211 -2.59 -7.12 0.49
C LEU A 211 -2.64 -5.74 -0.16
N ARG A 212 -2.15 -5.61 -1.39
CA ARG A 212 -2.35 -4.39 -2.17
C ARG A 212 -3.84 -4.15 -2.37
N THR A 213 -4.32 -2.93 -2.17
CA THR A 213 -5.77 -2.64 -2.25
C THR A 213 -6.35 -3.13 -3.58
N PRO A 214 -7.32 -4.04 -3.57
CA PRO A 214 -7.88 -4.57 -4.80
C PRO A 214 -8.77 -3.57 -5.53
N GLU A 215 -8.73 -3.59 -6.86
CA GLU A 215 -9.66 -2.86 -7.74
C GLU A 215 -10.95 -3.67 -7.90
N VAL A 216 -11.81 -3.67 -6.87
CA VAL A 216 -13.02 -4.50 -6.85
C VAL A 216 -14.16 -4.00 -7.74
N ASP A 217 -14.18 -2.72 -8.15
CA ASP A 217 -15.21 -2.19 -9.05
C ASP A 217 -15.09 -2.79 -10.47
N MET A 218 -13.87 -3.15 -10.90
CA MET A 218 -13.61 -3.73 -12.22
C MET A 218 -13.92 -5.23 -12.29
N LYS A 219 -14.32 -5.85 -11.18
CA LYS A 219 -14.65 -7.27 -11.14
C LYS A 219 -15.93 -7.51 -11.93
N GLN A 220 -15.99 -8.63 -12.65
CA GLN A 220 -17.22 -9.06 -13.28
C GLN A 220 -18.15 -9.68 -12.21
N PRO A 221 -19.46 -9.42 -12.27
CA PRO A 221 -20.43 -10.14 -11.45
C PRO A 221 -20.35 -11.64 -11.74
N ALA A 222 -20.83 -12.45 -10.80
CA ALA A 222 -20.97 -13.89 -11.03
C ALA A 222 -21.97 -14.16 -12.18
N GLU A 223 -21.80 -15.28 -12.90
CA GLU A 223 -22.69 -15.64 -14.02
C GLU A 223 -24.15 -15.82 -13.58
N ASP A 224 -24.37 -16.29 -12.36
CA ASP A 224 -25.68 -16.48 -11.75
C ASP A 224 -26.14 -15.29 -10.90
N ALA A 225 -25.45 -14.14 -10.99
CA ALA A 225 -25.81 -12.95 -10.25
C ALA A 225 -27.22 -12.48 -10.60
N LEU A 226 -27.96 -12.07 -9.57
CA LEU A 226 -29.25 -11.41 -9.76
C LEU A 226 -29.01 -10.05 -10.41
N PRO A 227 -29.89 -9.59 -11.32
CA PRO A 227 -29.86 -8.24 -11.88
C PRO A 227 -30.31 -7.20 -10.83
N LEU A 228 -29.60 -7.18 -9.69
CA LEU A 228 -29.85 -6.38 -8.50
C LEU A 228 -28.59 -5.57 -8.22
N THR A 229 -28.72 -4.25 -8.22
CA THR A 229 -27.70 -3.33 -7.74
C THR A 229 -28.12 -2.77 -6.39
N ILE A 230 -27.22 -2.80 -5.40
CA ILE A 230 -27.49 -2.25 -4.07
C ILE A 230 -26.71 -0.96 -3.89
N ILE A 231 -27.42 0.15 -3.63
CA ILE A 231 -26.83 1.45 -3.33
C ILE A 231 -26.87 1.65 -1.82
N CYS A 232 -25.71 1.80 -1.20
CA CYS A 232 -25.56 2.15 0.20
C CYS A 232 -25.45 3.66 0.31
N ASP A 233 -26.49 4.29 0.86
CA ASP A 233 -26.57 5.73 1.02
C ASP A 233 -26.05 6.13 2.40
N ASN A 234 -24.85 6.71 2.44
CA ASN A 234 -24.24 7.30 3.64
C ASN A 234 -24.21 6.34 4.86
N ILE A 235 -23.89 5.06 4.64
CA ILE A 235 -23.72 4.06 5.70
C ILE A 235 -22.42 4.33 6.47
N ARG A 236 -22.53 5.01 7.62
CA ARG A 236 -21.36 5.46 8.41
C ARG A 236 -20.83 4.43 9.41
N ASP A 237 -21.67 3.55 9.96
CA ASP A 237 -21.18 2.53 10.88
C ASP A 237 -20.45 1.41 10.11
N PRO A 238 -19.18 1.11 10.46
CA PRO A 238 -18.41 0.06 9.80
C PRO A 238 -18.97 -1.35 9.97
N GLY A 239 -19.64 -1.62 11.09
CA GLY A 239 -20.26 -2.92 11.34
C GLY A 239 -21.41 -3.17 10.39
N ASN A 240 -22.30 -2.19 10.25
CA ASN A 240 -23.43 -2.20 9.34
C ASN A 240 -23.01 -2.30 7.89
N LEU A 241 -22.03 -1.49 7.46
CA LEU A 241 -21.52 -1.57 6.11
C LEU A 241 -21.00 -2.98 5.79
N GLY A 242 -20.25 -3.59 6.71
CA GLY A 242 -19.76 -4.96 6.52
C GLY A 242 -20.90 -5.99 6.47
N THR A 243 -21.91 -5.87 7.33
CA THR A 243 -23.12 -6.72 7.31
C THR A 243 -23.87 -6.58 5.99
N ILE A 244 -24.04 -5.35 5.49
CA ILE A 244 -24.67 -5.04 4.21
C ILE A 244 -23.90 -5.70 3.06
N ILE A 245 -22.58 -5.50 2.99
CA ILE A 245 -21.73 -6.12 1.96
C ILE A 245 -21.84 -7.65 1.99
N ARG A 246 -21.88 -8.23 3.20
CA ARG A 246 -22.04 -9.67 3.37
C ARG A 246 -23.40 -10.18 2.92
N GLY A 247 -24.48 -9.47 3.26
CA GLY A 247 -25.84 -9.79 2.82
C GLY A 247 -25.99 -9.67 1.30
N ALA A 248 -25.47 -8.58 0.74
CA ALA A 248 -25.45 -8.29 -0.69
C ALA A 248 -24.66 -9.35 -1.50
N ALA A 249 -23.48 -9.77 -1.01
CA ALA A 249 -22.75 -10.86 -1.64
C ALA A 249 -23.46 -12.22 -1.45
N GLY A 250 -24.08 -12.46 -0.29
CA GLY A 250 -24.81 -13.69 0.00
C GLY A 250 -26.08 -13.86 -0.84
N VAL A 251 -26.77 -12.76 -1.17
CA VAL A 251 -27.91 -12.79 -2.09
C VAL A 251 -27.48 -12.97 -3.54
N GLY A 252 -26.21 -12.69 -3.85
CA GLY A 252 -25.67 -12.74 -5.21
C GLY A 252 -26.08 -11.54 -6.05
N CYS A 253 -26.05 -10.33 -5.48
CA CYS A 253 -26.31 -9.11 -6.26
C CYS A 253 -25.23 -8.88 -7.33
N GLN A 254 -25.60 -8.18 -8.40
CA GLN A 254 -24.70 -7.85 -9.50
C GLN A 254 -23.63 -6.85 -9.08
N LYS A 255 -24.01 -5.82 -8.33
CA LYS A 255 -23.11 -4.72 -7.96
C LYS A 255 -23.53 -4.06 -6.66
N ILE A 256 -22.55 -3.59 -5.90
CA ILE A 256 -22.74 -2.73 -4.73
C ILE A 256 -22.13 -1.36 -5.05
N ILE A 257 -22.84 -0.30 -4.70
CA ILE A 257 -22.37 1.09 -4.86
C ILE A 257 -22.40 1.73 -3.48
N LEU A 258 -21.25 2.25 -3.03
CA LEU A 258 -21.15 3.01 -1.79
C LEU A 258 -21.07 4.49 -2.12
N THR A 259 -22.08 5.25 -1.72
CA THR A 259 -22.07 6.69 -1.93
C THR A 259 -21.00 7.36 -1.08
N LYS A 260 -20.58 8.56 -1.48
CA LYS A 260 -19.67 9.38 -0.67
C LYS A 260 -20.29 9.63 0.70
N GLY A 261 -19.47 9.46 1.73
CA GLY A 261 -19.92 9.55 3.14
C GLY A 261 -20.10 8.18 3.80
N CYS A 262 -20.15 7.10 3.01
CA CYS A 262 -20.04 5.74 3.55
C CYS A 262 -18.71 5.53 4.29
N ALA A 263 -18.73 4.61 5.25
CA ALA A 263 -17.55 4.15 5.95
C ALA A 263 -16.54 3.53 4.94
N ASP A 264 -15.24 3.59 5.27
CA ASP A 264 -14.22 3.04 4.39
C ASP A 264 -14.39 1.52 4.25
N LEU A 265 -14.57 1.05 3.01
CA LEU A 265 -14.70 -0.35 2.63
C LEU A 265 -13.58 -1.23 3.22
N TRP A 266 -12.35 -0.73 3.27
CA TRP A 266 -11.16 -1.53 3.57
C TRP A 266 -10.69 -1.44 5.02
N GLN A 267 -11.38 -0.68 5.87
CA GLN A 267 -10.98 -0.61 7.27
C GLN A 267 -11.25 -1.93 8.02
N PRO A 268 -10.47 -2.28 9.05
CA PRO A 268 -10.51 -3.61 9.67
C PRO A 268 -11.89 -4.03 10.18
N LYS A 269 -12.69 -3.11 10.75
CA LYS A 269 -14.03 -3.43 11.27
C LYS A 269 -15.01 -3.84 10.14
N VAL A 270 -14.95 -3.21 8.96
CA VAL A 270 -15.80 -3.58 7.81
C VAL A 270 -15.36 -4.94 7.26
N LEU A 271 -14.06 -5.12 7.05
CA LEU A 271 -13.49 -6.40 6.59
C LEU A 271 -13.89 -7.59 7.48
N ARG A 272 -13.83 -7.41 8.81
CA ARG A 272 -14.26 -8.43 9.78
C ARG A 272 -15.76 -8.71 9.69
N SER A 273 -16.59 -7.66 9.71
CA SER A 273 -18.05 -7.80 9.69
C SER A 273 -18.56 -8.38 8.35
N GLY A 274 -17.91 -8.01 7.25
CA GLY A 274 -18.18 -8.54 5.93
C GLY A 274 -17.63 -9.93 5.65
N ALA A 275 -16.79 -10.48 6.54
CA ALA A 275 -16.28 -11.85 6.48
C ALA A 275 -15.76 -12.28 5.08
N GLY A 276 -15.01 -11.40 4.41
CA GLY A 276 -14.41 -11.67 3.09
C GLY A 276 -15.32 -11.44 1.88
N ALA A 277 -16.57 -11.00 2.07
CA ALA A 277 -17.52 -10.71 0.99
C ALA A 277 -17.03 -9.61 0.01
N HIS A 278 -16.18 -8.70 0.50
CA HIS A 278 -15.51 -7.64 -0.26
C HIS A 278 -14.84 -8.12 -1.54
N PHE A 279 -14.34 -9.37 -1.54
CA PHE A 279 -13.59 -9.93 -2.66
C PHE A 279 -14.49 -10.68 -3.66
N ARG A 280 -15.80 -10.78 -3.41
CA ARG A 280 -16.71 -11.68 -4.14
C ARG A 280 -17.61 -10.95 -5.13
N THR A 281 -18.00 -9.72 -4.81
CA THR A 281 -18.95 -8.93 -5.59
C THR A 281 -18.28 -7.62 -6.04
N PRO A 282 -18.62 -7.07 -7.21
CA PRO A 282 -18.14 -5.75 -7.63
C PRO A 282 -18.64 -4.65 -6.68
N ILE A 283 -17.73 -3.78 -6.23
CA ILE A 283 -18.06 -2.68 -5.30
C ILE A 283 -17.47 -1.36 -5.81
N ALA A 284 -18.33 -0.42 -6.19
CA ALA A 284 -17.94 0.96 -6.43
C ALA A 284 -17.94 1.74 -5.12
N THR A 285 -16.95 2.61 -4.90
CA THR A 285 -16.79 3.35 -3.63
C THR A 285 -16.59 4.84 -3.87
N ASP A 286 -16.97 5.66 -2.89
CA ASP A 286 -16.83 7.13 -2.95
C ASP A 286 -17.59 7.74 -4.17
N VAL A 287 -18.73 7.14 -4.57
CA VAL A 287 -19.55 7.63 -5.70
C VAL A 287 -20.41 8.80 -5.23
N GLU A 288 -20.35 9.94 -5.93
CA GLU A 288 -21.25 11.07 -5.67
C GLU A 288 -22.64 10.78 -6.25
N TRP A 289 -23.70 11.29 -5.62
CA TRP A 289 -25.07 11.14 -6.14
C TRP A 289 -25.21 11.68 -7.57
N THR A 290 -24.46 12.73 -7.92
CA THR A 290 -24.41 13.30 -9.27
C THR A 290 -23.89 12.32 -10.32
N ASP A 291 -23.09 11.34 -9.93
CA ASP A 291 -22.43 10.41 -10.85
C ASP A 291 -23.12 9.03 -10.87
N ILE A 292 -24.10 8.78 -9.99
CA ILE A 292 -24.76 7.47 -9.85
C ILE A 292 -25.38 6.99 -11.15
N GLU A 293 -25.93 7.90 -11.97
CA GLU A 293 -26.53 7.54 -13.25
C GLU A 293 -25.56 6.81 -14.18
N SER A 294 -24.26 7.14 -14.13
CA SER A 294 -23.23 6.49 -14.94
C SER A 294 -22.87 5.07 -14.45
N HIS A 295 -23.25 4.73 -13.22
CA HIS A 295 -22.94 3.45 -12.59
C HIS A 295 -24.11 2.47 -12.57
N VAL A 296 -25.29 2.89 -13.02
CA VAL A 296 -26.52 2.10 -12.93
C VAL A 296 -27.22 1.97 -14.28
N ASN A 297 -28.05 0.92 -14.43
CA ASN A 297 -28.81 0.73 -15.65
C ASN A 297 -29.96 1.76 -15.74
N CYS A 298 -30.12 2.42 -16.89
CA CYS A 298 -31.18 3.40 -17.12
C CYS A 298 -32.61 2.82 -17.05
N SER A 299 -32.76 1.53 -17.38
CA SER A 299 -34.05 0.82 -17.38
C SER A 299 -34.40 0.18 -16.04
N ALA A 300 -33.58 0.35 -15.00
CA ALA A 300 -33.78 -0.34 -13.75
C ALA A 300 -34.89 0.26 -12.89
N SER A 301 -35.71 -0.62 -12.30
CA SER A 301 -36.73 -0.24 -11.32
C SER A 301 -36.08 0.15 -10.00
N ILE A 302 -36.50 1.28 -9.43
CA ILE A 302 -35.89 1.87 -8.23
C ILE A 302 -36.74 1.57 -6.99
N PHE A 303 -36.10 1.00 -5.98
CA PHE A 303 -36.69 0.69 -4.70
C PHE A 303 -35.89 1.32 -3.57
N LEU A 304 -36.56 2.11 -2.73
CA LEU A 304 -35.96 2.70 -1.54
C LEU A 304 -36.38 1.89 -0.31
N ALA A 305 -35.44 1.32 0.44
CA ALA A 305 -35.75 0.67 1.71
C ALA A 305 -35.97 1.73 2.80
N ASP A 306 -37.23 1.98 3.15
CA ASP A 306 -37.62 3.09 4.01
C ASP A 306 -38.48 2.63 5.19
N SER A 307 -37.96 2.77 6.41
CA SER A 307 -38.73 2.55 7.64
C SER A 307 -39.55 3.77 8.04
N ASN A 308 -39.31 4.93 7.42
CA ASN A 308 -39.91 6.19 7.82
C ASN A 308 -41.30 6.37 7.19
N MET A 309 -42.30 5.73 7.80
CA MET A 309 -43.71 5.88 7.42
C MET A 309 -44.34 7.17 7.98
N HIS A 310 -43.73 7.76 9.02
CA HIS A 310 -44.39 8.73 9.90
C HIS A 310 -43.52 9.96 10.26
N SER A 311 -42.47 10.28 9.50
CA SER A 311 -41.81 11.59 9.62
C SER A 311 -42.88 12.66 9.47
N LEU A 312 -43.14 13.40 10.55
CA LEU A 312 -44.14 14.47 10.57
C LEU A 312 -43.42 15.80 10.81
N PRO A 313 -43.49 16.76 9.85
CA PRO A 313 -44.08 16.62 8.51
C PRO A 313 -43.17 15.80 7.57
N PRO A 314 -43.73 14.99 6.66
CA PRO A 314 -42.94 14.33 5.63
C PRO A 314 -42.47 15.40 4.64
N THR A 315 -41.25 15.26 4.15
CA THR A 315 -40.73 16.17 3.11
C THR A 315 -41.56 16.03 1.83
N GLU A 316 -41.63 17.09 1.01
CA GLU A 316 -42.38 17.05 -0.26
C GLU A 316 -41.97 15.85 -1.13
N LEU A 317 -40.67 15.53 -1.18
CA LEU A 317 -40.13 14.38 -1.91
C LEU A 317 -40.61 13.03 -1.35
N GLN A 318 -40.75 12.90 -0.02
CA GLN A 318 -41.31 11.68 0.58
C GLN A 318 -42.78 11.49 0.17
N GLN A 319 -43.54 12.57 0.03
CA GLN A 319 -44.95 12.48 -0.38
C GLN A 319 -45.11 12.05 -1.84
N ILE A 320 -44.14 12.39 -2.71
CA ILE A 320 -44.18 12.06 -4.13
C ILE A 320 -43.89 10.58 -4.38
N VAL A 321 -42.95 9.99 -3.64
CA VAL A 321 -42.56 8.58 -3.84
C VAL A 321 -43.48 7.66 -3.03
N PRO A 322 -44.30 6.81 -3.66
CA PRO A 322 -45.29 5.99 -2.97
C PRO A 322 -44.62 4.92 -2.10
N VAL A 323 -45.28 4.53 -0.99
CA VAL A 323 -44.80 3.46 -0.11
C VAL A 323 -45.68 2.23 -0.25
N ILE A 324 -45.03 1.06 -0.37
CA ILE A 324 -45.68 -0.24 -0.42
C ILE A 324 -44.97 -1.24 0.51
N PRO A 325 -45.65 -2.27 1.02
CA PRO A 325 -45.00 -3.36 1.72
C PRO A 325 -43.95 -4.06 0.86
N TYR A 326 -42.81 -4.45 1.43
CA TYR A 326 -41.71 -5.06 0.66
C TYR A 326 -42.12 -6.36 -0.07
N PHE A 327 -43.13 -7.06 0.41
CA PHE A 327 -43.58 -8.33 -0.17
C PHE A 327 -44.68 -8.16 -1.23
N SER A 328 -45.18 -6.95 -1.50
CA SER A 328 -46.26 -6.73 -2.48
C SER A 328 -45.78 -6.49 -3.91
N THR A 329 -44.47 -6.51 -4.14
CA THR A 329 -43.84 -6.25 -5.45
C THR A 329 -43.47 -7.55 -6.15
N ASP A 330 -43.72 -7.62 -7.45
CA ASP A 330 -43.18 -8.64 -8.33
C ASP A 330 -41.80 -8.20 -8.86
N TYR A 331 -40.77 -8.50 -8.08
CA TYR A 331 -39.39 -8.09 -8.37
C TYR A 331 -38.83 -8.74 -9.64
N PHE A 332 -39.29 -9.95 -9.98
CA PHE A 332 -38.80 -10.65 -11.17
C PHE A 332 -39.15 -9.86 -12.45
N ASN A 333 -40.39 -9.36 -12.53
CA ASN A 333 -40.86 -8.57 -13.66
C ASN A 333 -40.39 -7.11 -13.63
N CYS A 334 -39.86 -6.64 -12.49
CA CYS A 334 -39.25 -5.31 -12.36
C CYS A 334 -37.75 -5.27 -12.72
N ALA A 335 -37.14 -6.40 -13.05
CA ALA A 335 -35.71 -6.48 -13.34
C ALA A 335 -35.31 -5.65 -14.58
N PRO A 336 -34.17 -4.95 -14.58
CA PRO A 336 -33.16 -4.88 -13.52
C PRO A 336 -33.58 -4.02 -12.32
N ILE A 337 -33.04 -4.30 -11.14
CA ILE A 337 -33.48 -3.72 -9.86
C ILE A 337 -32.36 -2.88 -9.24
N ILE A 338 -32.71 -1.70 -8.73
CA ILE A 338 -31.86 -0.92 -7.83
C ILE A 338 -32.53 -0.85 -6.47
N LEU A 339 -31.84 -1.33 -5.44
CA LEU A 339 -32.27 -1.22 -4.04
C LEU A 339 -31.35 -0.24 -3.32
N VAL A 340 -31.92 0.85 -2.82
CA VAL A 340 -31.21 1.87 -2.03
C VAL A 340 -31.47 1.62 -0.54
N ILE A 341 -30.41 1.59 0.26
CA ILE A 341 -30.47 1.43 1.72
C ILE A 341 -29.78 2.61 2.41
N GLY A 342 -30.49 3.25 3.33
CA GLY A 342 -30.00 4.41 4.10
C GLY A 342 -29.29 4.06 5.40
N GLY A 343 -28.60 5.05 5.97
CA GLY A 343 -27.94 4.96 7.26
C GLY A 343 -28.94 4.97 8.43
N GLU A 344 -28.54 4.44 9.59
CA GLU A 344 -29.44 4.28 10.74
C GLU A 344 -29.96 5.60 11.32
N THR A 345 -29.13 6.65 11.37
CA THR A 345 -29.48 7.90 12.05
C THR A 345 -30.29 8.85 11.16
N GLU A 346 -29.87 9.00 9.91
CA GLU A 346 -30.46 9.97 8.98
C GLU A 346 -31.44 9.33 7.99
N GLY A 347 -31.49 7.99 7.93
CA GLY A 347 -32.24 7.28 6.91
C GLY A 347 -31.68 7.49 5.50
N LEU A 348 -32.58 7.56 4.54
CA LEU A 348 -32.30 7.89 3.13
C LEU A 348 -32.13 9.40 2.96
N SER A 349 -31.15 9.80 2.16
CA SER A 349 -30.89 11.22 1.86
C SER A 349 -31.93 11.83 0.92
N ALA A 350 -31.95 13.16 0.83
CA ALA A 350 -32.83 13.87 -0.11
C ALA A 350 -32.54 13.47 -1.57
N GLU A 351 -31.26 13.26 -1.89
CA GLU A 351 -30.80 12.78 -3.19
C GLU A 351 -31.33 11.39 -3.52
N SER A 352 -31.41 10.47 -2.54
CA SER A 352 -32.07 9.17 -2.72
C SER A 352 -33.55 9.31 -3.12
N TYR A 353 -34.29 10.19 -2.45
CA TYR A 353 -35.70 10.44 -2.79
C TYR A 353 -35.86 11.10 -4.15
N GLN A 354 -35.00 12.08 -4.46
CA GLN A 354 -34.99 12.74 -5.76
C GLN A 354 -34.75 11.74 -6.89
N PHE A 355 -33.73 10.89 -6.74
CA PHE A 355 -33.38 9.85 -7.70
C PHE A 355 -34.54 8.86 -7.94
N ALA A 356 -35.25 8.45 -6.88
CA ALA A 356 -36.44 7.61 -7.03
C ALA A 356 -37.60 8.38 -7.70
N SER A 357 -37.85 9.63 -7.30
CA SER A 357 -38.95 10.44 -7.83
C SER A 357 -38.82 10.66 -9.35
N GLU A 358 -37.61 10.96 -9.82
CA GLU A 358 -37.33 11.18 -11.25
C GLU A 358 -37.53 9.93 -12.11
N ARG A 359 -37.45 8.74 -11.50
CA ARG A 359 -37.54 7.44 -12.17
C ARG A 359 -38.78 6.64 -11.80
N LEU A 360 -39.81 7.29 -11.22
CA LEU A 360 -41.05 6.65 -10.80
C LEU A 360 -40.80 5.44 -9.86
N GLY A 361 -39.79 5.55 -9.01
CA GLY A 361 -39.43 4.56 -8.01
C GLY A 361 -40.46 4.46 -6.90
N VAL A 362 -40.30 3.46 -6.04
CA VAL A 362 -41.19 3.22 -4.90
C VAL A 362 -40.39 3.00 -3.62
N ARG A 363 -41.02 3.29 -2.49
CA ARG A 363 -40.48 3.03 -1.16
C ARG A 363 -41.02 1.69 -0.67
N LEU A 364 -40.12 0.85 -0.20
CA LEU A 364 -40.40 -0.45 0.38
C LEU A 364 -40.38 -0.32 1.90
N ASN A 365 -41.52 -0.62 2.51
CA ASN A 365 -41.63 -0.72 3.95
C ASN A 365 -41.60 -2.19 4.40
N ILE A 366 -40.87 -2.47 5.48
CA ILE A 366 -40.98 -3.73 6.21
C ILE A 366 -41.97 -3.48 7.35
N PRO A 367 -43.17 -4.09 7.36
CA PRO A 367 -44.12 -3.89 8.45
C PRO A 367 -43.54 -4.42 9.76
N LEU A 368 -43.51 -3.57 10.79
CA LEU A 368 -43.02 -3.88 12.13
C LEU A 368 -44.17 -3.92 13.13
N SER A 369 -43.92 -4.45 14.33
CA SER A 369 -44.89 -4.58 15.40
C SER A 369 -44.20 -4.37 16.75
N ASN A 370 -44.98 -4.25 17.83
CA ASN A 370 -44.49 -4.03 19.20
C ASN A 370 -43.71 -2.71 19.35
N ASP A 371 -44.20 -1.63 18.72
CA ASP A 371 -43.64 -0.28 18.82
C ASP A 371 -42.15 -0.19 18.43
N VAL A 372 -41.73 -1.05 17.50
CA VAL A 372 -40.39 -0.99 16.89
C VAL A 372 -40.44 -0.11 15.65
N ASP A 373 -39.74 1.02 15.69
CA ASP A 373 -39.73 2.02 14.60
C ASP A 373 -38.91 1.59 13.39
N SER A 374 -37.81 0.85 13.59
CA SER A 374 -36.90 0.47 12.51
C SER A 374 -36.10 -0.79 12.84
N LEU A 375 -35.55 -1.40 11.78
CA LEU A 375 -34.57 -2.48 11.88
C LEU A 375 -33.18 -1.93 11.57
N ASN A 376 -32.15 -2.61 12.06
CA ASN A 376 -30.78 -2.39 11.61
C ASN A 376 -30.69 -2.46 10.07
N SER A 377 -29.98 -1.52 9.43
CA SER A 377 -29.92 -1.41 7.95
C SER A 377 -29.47 -2.71 7.27
N GLY A 378 -28.53 -3.45 7.86
CA GLY A 378 -28.09 -4.75 7.31
C GLY A 378 -29.16 -5.84 7.41
N THR A 379 -29.99 -5.79 8.44
CA THR A 379 -31.13 -6.71 8.60
C THR A 379 -32.24 -6.37 7.61
N ALA A 380 -32.60 -5.08 7.49
CA ALA A 380 -33.59 -4.62 6.53
C ALA A 380 -33.19 -4.98 5.08
N LEU A 381 -31.93 -4.72 4.72
CA LEU A 381 -31.38 -5.12 3.42
C LEU A 381 -31.54 -6.63 3.20
N SER A 382 -31.19 -7.44 4.20
CA SER A 382 -31.26 -8.90 4.08
C SER A 382 -32.68 -9.37 3.83
N ILE A 383 -33.66 -8.86 4.57
CA ILE A 383 -35.08 -9.23 4.40
C ILE A 383 -35.55 -8.94 2.97
N ILE A 384 -35.35 -7.71 2.50
CA ILE A 384 -35.82 -7.27 1.18
C ILE A 384 -35.06 -8.03 0.07
N SER A 385 -33.73 -8.13 0.18
CA SER A 385 -32.91 -8.75 -0.86
C SER A 385 -33.16 -10.25 -0.97
N PHE A 386 -33.34 -10.97 0.14
CA PHE A 386 -33.65 -12.40 0.08
C PHE A 386 -35.06 -12.67 -0.43
N GLU A 387 -36.03 -11.76 -0.25
CA GLU A 387 -37.32 -11.86 -0.94
C GLU A 387 -37.17 -11.70 -2.45
N ILE A 388 -36.38 -10.73 -2.91
CA ILE A 388 -36.02 -10.59 -4.34
C ILE A 388 -35.44 -11.93 -4.84
N ARG A 389 -34.43 -12.47 -4.16
CA ARG A 389 -33.81 -13.76 -4.53
C ARG A 389 -34.81 -14.90 -4.56
N ARG A 390 -35.71 -14.98 -3.58
CA ARG A 390 -36.74 -16.02 -3.52
C ARG A 390 -37.59 -16.03 -4.79
N GLN A 391 -38.06 -14.86 -5.24
CA GLN A 391 -38.86 -14.76 -6.46
C GLN A 391 -38.10 -15.23 -7.70
N PHE A 392 -36.83 -14.85 -7.86
CA PHE A 392 -35.98 -15.32 -8.96
C PHE A 392 -35.73 -16.83 -8.93
N LEU A 393 -35.53 -17.41 -7.76
CA LEU A 393 -35.33 -18.86 -7.61
C LEU A 393 -36.60 -19.64 -8.00
N VAL A 394 -37.77 -19.18 -7.56
CA VAL A 394 -39.06 -19.82 -7.88
C VAL A 394 -39.32 -19.77 -9.39
N LYS A 395 -39.14 -18.61 -10.03
CA LYS A 395 -39.37 -18.47 -11.48
C LYS A 395 -38.42 -19.34 -12.32
N LYS A 396 -37.12 -19.36 -12.00
CA LYS A 396 -36.15 -20.25 -12.67
C LYS A 396 -36.52 -21.73 -12.54
N SER A 397 -37.02 -22.16 -11.38
CA SER A 397 -37.46 -23.55 -11.18
C SER A 397 -38.74 -23.90 -11.96
N GLY A 398 -39.66 -22.94 -12.12
CA GLY A 398 -40.86 -23.11 -12.94
C GLY A 398 -40.54 -23.27 -14.43
N GLU A 399 -39.70 -22.38 -14.98
CA GLU A 399 -39.25 -22.44 -16.38
C GLU A 399 -38.49 -23.73 -16.70
N SER A 400 -37.71 -24.25 -15.76
CA SER A 400 -36.98 -25.51 -15.93
C SER A 400 -37.88 -26.75 -15.93
N SER A 401 -39.07 -26.66 -15.33
CA SER A 401 -40.04 -27.75 -15.28
C SER A 401 -40.90 -27.79 -16.56
N GLU A 402 -41.25 -26.62 -17.11
CA GLU A 402 -42.01 -26.50 -18.37
C GLU A 402 -41.20 -26.88 -19.62
N LEU A 403 -39.87 -26.86 -19.56
CA LEU A 403 -38.99 -27.30 -20.65
C LEU A 403 -38.71 -28.82 -20.66
N GLN A 404 -39.19 -29.55 -19.65
CA GLN A 404 -39.02 -31.01 -19.52
C GLN A 404 -40.31 -31.80 -19.78
N GLU A 405 -41.45 -31.11 -19.89
CA GLU A 405 -42.73 -31.64 -20.40
C GLU A 405 -42.88 -31.30 -21.89
#